data_AF-T1HXB6-F1
#
_entry.id   AF-T1HXB6-F1
#
_cell.length_a   1.000
_cell.length_b   1.000
_cell.length_c   1.000
_cell.angle_alpha   90.00
_cell.angle_beta   90.00
_cell.angle_gamma   90.00
#
_symmetry.space_group_name_H-M   'P 1'
#
loop_
_entity.id
_entity.type
_entity.pdbx_description
1 polymer ?
#
loop_
_entity_poly.entity_id
_entity_poly.type
_entity_poly.pdbx_seq_one_letter_code
_entity_poly.pdbx_strand_id
1 'polypeptide(L)'
;MYICIFTITTVTIYNVGGVSTVIDIAHKGGRFDAFNFDPSPFSRYSIMSLLLYTTFFSVFKVCANPAIIQRHLALSKYNSARRAALASGIVIAVLKSGAVIFGIVIYASYHDCDPILSKSSSRTALWQIFTAR
;
A
#
# COMPACT_ATOMS: atom_id res chain seq x y z
N MET A 1 1.10 -12.35 4.15
CA MET A 1 1.34 -11.03 3.51
C MET A 1 0.91 -9.87 4.41
N TYR A 2 -0.38 -9.67 4.70
CA TYR A 2 -0.83 -8.51 5.48
C TYR A 2 -0.30 -8.47 6.92
N ILE A 3 -0.17 -9.63 7.57
CA ILE A 3 0.49 -9.73 8.90
C ILE A 3 1.94 -9.24 8.80
N CYS A 4 2.67 -9.67 7.77
CA CYS A 4 4.06 -9.23 7.53
C CYS A 4 4.14 -7.71 7.30
N ILE A 5 3.22 -7.15 6.52
CA ILE A 5 3.15 -5.70 6.30
C ILE A 5 2.97 -4.99 7.64
N PHE A 6 2.06 -5.47 8.49
CA PHE A 6 1.82 -4.88 9.80
C PHE A 6 3.03 -4.99 10.74
N THR A 7 3.66 -6.16 10.82
CA THR A 7 4.84 -6.37 11.67
C THR A 7 6.05 -5.56 11.18
N ILE A 8 6.29 -5.49 9.87
CA ILE A 8 7.41 -4.70 9.34
C ILE A 8 7.15 -3.21 9.57
N THR A 9 5.94 -2.73 9.30
CA THR A 9 5.57 -1.32 9.53
C THR A 9 5.83 -0.91 10.97
N THR A 10 5.40 -1.72 11.95
CA THR A 10 5.58 -1.42 13.38
C THR A 10 7.05 -1.43 13.81
N VAL A 11 7.83 -2.43 13.39
CA VAL A 11 9.27 -2.51 13.69
C VAL A 11 10.04 -1.35 13.06
N THR A 12 9.77 -1.01 11.80
CA THR A 12 10.45 0.09 11.12
C THR A 12 10.11 1.43 11.76
N ILE A 13 8.85 1.68 12.14
CA ILE A 13 8.47 2.89 12.87
C ILE A 13 9.22 3.01 14.20
N TYR A 14 9.38 1.90 14.93
CA TYR A 14 10.16 1.88 16.17
C TYR A 14 11.62 2.25 15.92
N ASN A 15 12.24 1.68 14.88
CA ASN A 15 13.64 1.92 14.56
C ASN A 15 13.93 3.33 14.04
N VAL A 16 12.99 3.95 13.30
CA VAL A 16 13.13 5.31 12.75
C VAL A 16 12.88 6.39 13.83
N GLY A 17 12.50 6.00 15.06
CA GLY A 17 12.25 6.94 16.15
C GLY A 17 10.81 7.45 16.22
N GLY A 18 9.86 6.69 15.68
CA GLY A 18 8.43 6.94 15.81
C GLY A 18 7.74 7.49 14.55
N VAL A 19 6.41 7.59 14.63
CA VAL A 19 5.55 7.98 13.49
C VAL A 19 5.78 9.43 13.09
N SER A 20 6.06 10.31 14.06
CA SER A 20 6.30 11.74 13.79
C SER A 20 7.51 11.95 12.88
N THR A 21 8.59 11.22 13.12
CA THR A 21 9.82 11.28 12.31
C THR A 21 9.57 10.77 10.89
N VAL A 22 8.80 9.68 10.74
CA VAL A 22 8.43 9.15 9.42
C VAL A 22 7.65 10.18 8.60
N ILE A 23 6.68 10.88 9.23
CA ILE A 23 5.88 11.91 8.55
C ILE A 23 6.75 13.11 8.15
N ASP A 24 7.64 13.56 9.03
CA ASP A 24 8.53 14.70 8.76
C ASP A 24 9.52 14.39 7.61
N ILE A 25 10.10 13.18 7.60
CA ILE A 25 10.95 12.70 6.50
C ILE A 25 10.16 12.61 5.18
N ALA A 26 8.94 12.08 5.24
CA ALA A 26 8.09 11.95 4.05
C ALA A 26 7.67 13.31 3.47
N HIS A 27 7.45 14.31 4.34
CA HIS A 27 7.15 15.68 3.96
C HIS A 27 8.37 16.38 3.34
N LYS A 28 9.55 16.27 3.98
CA LYS A 28 10.82 16.81 3.43
C LYS A 28 11.21 16.19 2.10
N GLY A 29 10.91 14.90 1.92
CA GLY A 29 11.16 14.17 0.67
C GLY A 29 10.24 14.55 -0.49
N GLY A 30 9.29 15.47 -0.31
CA GLY A 30 8.36 15.93 -1.35
C GLY A 30 7.46 14.81 -1.91
N ARG A 31 7.34 13.69 -1.19
CA ARG A 31 6.62 12.48 -1.62
C ARG A 31 5.28 12.30 -0.91
N PHE A 32 5.03 13.10 0.13
CA PHE A 32 3.80 13.07 0.92
C PHE A 32 3.07 14.42 0.88
N ASP A 33 2.60 14.80 -0.31
CA ASP A 33 1.56 15.82 -0.48
C ASP A 33 0.20 15.23 -0.10
N ALA A 34 -0.01 15.01 1.21
CA ALA A 34 -1.17 14.32 1.76
C ALA A 34 -2.54 14.94 1.38
N PHE A 35 -2.54 16.14 0.79
CA PHE A 35 -3.74 16.92 0.49
C PHE A 35 -3.70 17.64 -0.86
N ASN A 36 -2.96 17.16 -1.86
CA ASN A 36 -3.13 17.71 -3.21
C ASN A 36 -4.41 17.14 -3.85
N PHE A 37 -5.50 17.87 -3.67
CA PHE A 37 -6.85 17.54 -4.16
C PHE A 37 -7.13 18.22 -5.51
N ASP A 38 -6.14 18.24 -6.40
CA ASP A 38 -6.34 18.76 -7.74
C ASP A 38 -7.35 17.87 -8.50
N PRO A 39 -8.51 18.41 -8.94
CA PRO A 39 -9.50 17.68 -9.72
C PRO A 39 -9.05 17.36 -11.15
N SER A 40 -7.89 17.85 -11.59
CA SER A 40 -7.37 17.57 -12.93
C SER A 40 -7.05 16.07 -13.11
N PRO A 41 -7.66 15.38 -14.08
CA PRO A 41 -7.42 13.95 -14.32
C PRO A 41 -6.06 13.68 -14.99
N PHE A 42 -5.35 14.73 -15.40
CA PHE A 42 -4.00 14.66 -16.00
C PHE A 42 -2.89 14.70 -14.96
N SER A 43 -3.19 15.05 -13.70
CA SER A 43 -2.22 14.98 -12.62
C SER A 43 -1.92 13.52 -12.28
N ARG A 44 -0.64 13.15 -12.44
CA ARG A 44 -0.14 11.76 -12.35
C ARG A 44 -0.28 11.16 -10.95
N TYR A 45 -0.29 11.99 -9.91
CA TYR A 45 -0.38 11.59 -8.50
C TYR A 45 -1.25 12.55 -7.68
N SER A 46 -2.52 12.71 -8.06
CA SER A 46 -3.52 13.42 -7.24
C SER A 46 -4.38 12.40 -6.47
N ILE A 47 -4.91 12.81 -5.33
CA ILE A 47 -5.87 12.01 -4.56
C ILE A 47 -7.10 11.71 -5.42
N MET A 48 -7.51 12.65 -6.29
CA MET A 48 -8.64 12.48 -7.20
C MET A 48 -8.39 11.39 -8.24
N SER A 49 -7.23 11.40 -8.91
CA SER A 49 -6.90 10.38 -9.91
C SER A 49 -6.72 9.00 -9.26
N LEU A 50 -6.17 8.93 -8.03
CA LEU A 50 -6.06 7.69 -7.26
C LEU A 50 -7.43 7.12 -6.87
N LEU A 51 -8.35 7.97 -6.39
CA LEU A 51 -9.71 7.56 -6.03
C LEU A 51 -10.50 7.09 -7.24
N LEU A 52 -10.38 7.80 -8.36
CA LEU A 52 -11.00 7.45 -9.63
C LEU A 52 -10.51 6.06 -10.08
N TYR A 53 -9.19 5.90 -10.25
CA TYR A 53 -8.58 4.64 -10.63
C TYR A 53 -9.01 3.49 -9.71
N THR A 54 -8.91 3.69 -8.40
CA THR A 54 -9.22 2.66 -7.40
C THR A 54 -10.68 2.22 -7.46
N THR A 55 -11.60 3.16 -7.68
CA THR A 55 -13.03 2.88 -7.78
C THR A 55 -13.33 2.08 -9.04
N PHE A 56 -12.94 2.57 -10.22
CA PHE A 56 -13.18 1.91 -11.49
C PHE A 56 -12.56 0.52 -11.55
N PHE A 57 -11.31 0.38 -11.11
CA PHE A 57 -10.62 -0.90 -11.09
C PHE A 57 -11.27 -1.90 -10.14
N SER A 58 -11.79 -1.44 -8.99
CA SER A 58 -12.46 -2.32 -8.04
C SER A 58 -13.82 -2.79 -8.56
N VAL A 59 -14.60 -1.91 -9.22
CA VAL A 59 -15.84 -2.29 -9.89
C VAL A 59 -15.58 -3.28 -11.02
N PHE A 60 -14.61 -3.00 -11.89
CA PHE A 60 -14.22 -3.88 -12.98
C PHE A 60 -13.89 -5.29 -12.46
N LYS A 61 -13.10 -5.41 -11.39
CA LYS A 61 -12.76 -6.73 -10.81
C LYS A 61 -13.99 -7.51 -10.35
N VAL A 62 -15.01 -6.85 -9.80
CA VAL A 62 -16.22 -7.52 -9.33
C VAL A 62 -17.09 -7.94 -10.51
N CYS A 63 -17.22 -7.10 -11.54
CA CYS A 63 -18.05 -7.36 -12.71
C CYS A 63 -17.41 -8.31 -13.74
N ALA A 64 -16.09 -8.29 -13.88
CA ALA A 64 -15.37 -9.07 -14.89
C ALA A 64 -14.91 -10.44 -14.37
N ASN A 65 -15.04 -10.70 -13.06
CA ASN A 65 -14.65 -11.99 -12.47
C ASN A 65 -15.88 -12.87 -12.22
N PRO A 66 -16.10 -13.93 -13.03
CA PRO A 66 -17.26 -14.80 -12.89
C PRO A 66 -17.34 -15.49 -11.52
N ALA A 67 -16.20 -15.80 -10.90
CA ALA A 67 -16.17 -16.44 -9.58
C ALA A 67 -16.69 -15.49 -8.48
N ILE A 68 -16.44 -14.19 -8.60
CA ILE A 68 -16.96 -13.20 -7.65
C ILE A 68 -18.46 -13.02 -7.84
N ILE A 69 -18.94 -12.96 -9.09
CA ILE A 69 -20.37 -12.84 -9.40
C ILE A 69 -21.14 -14.03 -8.83
N GLN A 70 -20.66 -15.25 -9.08
CA GLN A 70 -21.30 -16.47 -8.58
C GLN A 70 -21.39 -16.51 -7.05
N ARG A 71 -20.37 -16.03 -6.33
CA ARG A 71 -20.41 -15.91 -4.86
C ARG A 71 -21.51 -14.98 -4.36
N HIS A 72 -21.77 -13.88 -5.07
CA HIS A 72 -22.86 -12.97 -4.70
C HIS A 72 -24.24 -13.55 -5.05
N LEU A 73 -24.36 -14.30 -6.15
CA LEU A 73 -25.60 -14.96 -6.58
C LEU A 73 -25.99 -16.16 -5.70
N ALA A 74 -25.04 -16.80 -5.02
CA ALA A 74 -25.30 -17.90 -4.10
C ALA A 74 -26.07 -17.48 -2.82
N LEU A 75 -26.17 -16.17 -2.53
CA LEU A 75 -26.95 -15.68 -1.39
C LEU A 75 -28.44 -15.59 -1.74
N SER A 76 -29.29 -16.18 -0.89
CA SER A 76 -30.76 -16.22 -1.10
C SER A 76 -31.47 -14.86 -0.98
N LYS A 77 -30.82 -13.85 -0.38
CA LYS A 77 -31.40 -12.53 -0.14
C LYS A 77 -30.51 -11.42 -0.67
N TYR A 78 -31.10 -10.52 -1.47
CA TYR A 78 -30.42 -9.32 -1.99
C TYR A 78 -29.77 -8.47 -0.88
N ASN A 79 -30.47 -8.25 0.23
CA ASN A 79 -29.96 -7.46 1.35
C ASN A 79 -28.69 -8.08 1.98
N SER A 80 -28.59 -9.41 1.97
CA SER A 80 -27.40 -10.10 2.50
C SER A 80 -26.23 -9.97 1.52
N ALA A 81 -26.48 -10.10 0.22
CA ALA A 81 -25.47 -9.89 -0.82
C ALA A 81 -24.93 -8.45 -0.81
N ARG A 82 -25.82 -7.44 -0.68
CA ARG A 82 -25.42 -6.03 -0.57
C ARG A 82 -24.54 -5.76 0.65
N ARG A 83 -24.93 -6.28 1.83
CA ARG A 83 -24.14 -6.13 3.05
C ARG A 83 -22.77 -6.82 2.93
N ALA A 84 -22.73 -8.01 2.35
CA ALA A 84 -21.48 -8.75 2.13
C ALA A 84 -20.53 -7.99 1.17
N ALA A 85 -21.07 -7.42 0.09
CA ALA A 85 -20.30 -6.61 -0.86
C ALA A 85 -19.72 -5.36 -0.19
N LEU A 86 -20.54 -4.62 0.59
CA LEU A 86 -20.10 -3.43 1.32
C LEU A 86 -19.03 -3.75 2.35
N ALA A 87 -19.24 -4.79 3.17
CA ALA A 87 -18.26 -5.21 4.17
C ALA A 87 -16.92 -5.62 3.52
N SER A 88 -16.98 -6.37 2.41
CA SER A 88 -15.79 -6.76 1.66
C SER A 88 -15.06 -5.55 1.08
N GLY A 89 -15.80 -4.56 0.57
CA GLY A 89 -15.25 -3.31 0.06
C GLY A 89 -14.48 -2.53 1.13
N ILE A 90 -15.05 -2.39 2.33
CA ILE A 90 -14.42 -1.70 3.47
C ILE A 90 -13.13 -2.40 3.88
N VAL A 91 -13.16 -3.74 4.05
CA VAL A 91 -11.97 -4.51 4.43
C VAL A 91 -10.85 -4.34 3.40
N ILE A 92 -11.17 -4.42 2.11
CA ILE A 92 -10.18 -4.23 1.04
C ILE A 92 -9.61 -2.80 1.06
N ALA A 93 -10.43 -1.78 1.32
CA ALA A 93 -9.96 -0.40 1.40
C ALA A 93 -8.95 -0.21 2.53
N VAL A 94 -9.23 -0.75 3.72
CA VAL A 94 -8.32 -0.70 4.88
C VAL A 94 -7.00 -1.45 4.59
N LEU A 95 -7.08 -2.61 3.96
CA LEU A 95 -5.86 -3.37 3.61
C LEU A 95 -4.99 -2.64 2.58
N LYS A 96 -5.62 -1.95 1.61
CA LYS A 96 -4.90 -1.14 0.62
C LYS A 96 -4.24 0.08 1.25
N SER A 97 -4.90 0.79 2.16
CA SER A 97 -4.28 1.94 2.84
C SER A 97 -3.08 1.52 3.68
N GLY A 98 -3.14 0.36 4.34
CA GLY A 98 -1.99 -0.22 5.04
C GLY A 98 -0.77 -0.44 4.13
N ALA A 99 -0.99 -0.87 2.88
CA ALA A 99 0.10 -1.04 1.91
C ALA A 99 0.71 0.30 1.48
N VAL A 100 -0.09 1.38 1.40
CA VAL A 100 0.42 2.74 1.12
C VAL A 100 1.29 3.24 2.27
N ILE A 101 0.84 3.06 3.52
CA ILE A 101 1.60 3.41 4.73
C ILE A 101 2.92 2.67 4.76
N PHE A 102 2.91 1.37 4.46
CA PHE A 102 4.11 0.55 4.38
C PHE A 102 5.15 1.10 3.38
N GLY A 103 4.70 1.56 2.20
CA GLY A 103 5.59 2.20 1.22
C GLY A 103 6.26 3.46 1.75
N ILE A 104 5.51 4.30 2.48
CA ILE A 104 6.04 5.52 3.11
C ILE A 104 7.04 5.19 4.22
N VAL A 105 6.73 4.17 5.03
CA VAL A 105 7.60 3.73 6.13
C VAL A 105 8.91 3.14 5.62
N ILE A 106 8.87 2.37 4.53
CA ILE A 106 10.10 1.93 3.85
C ILE A 106 10.88 3.13 3.31
N TYR A 107 10.20 4.10 2.67
CA TYR A 107 10.87 5.28 2.17
C TYR A 107 11.61 6.03 3.28
N ALA A 108 10.96 6.25 4.44
CA ALA A 108 11.58 6.90 5.58
C ALA A 108 12.78 6.10 6.13
N SER A 109 12.71 4.76 6.12
CA SER A 109 13.81 3.90 6.56
C SER A 109 15.04 3.97 5.66
N TYR A 110 14.87 4.25 4.37
CA TYR A 110 15.94 4.31 3.38
C TYR A 110 16.28 5.74 2.94
N HIS A 111 15.67 6.77 3.52
CA HIS A 111 15.89 8.16 3.13
C HIS A 111 17.37 8.56 3.23
N ASP A 112 18.08 8.06 4.25
CA ASP A 112 19.50 8.36 4.47
C ASP A 112 20.43 7.31 3.83
N CYS A 113 19.87 6.20 3.35
CA CYS A 113 20.60 5.08 2.76
C CYS A 113 20.25 4.95 1.29
N ASP A 114 20.76 5.87 0.47
CA ASP A 114 20.68 5.75 -0.99
C ASP A 114 21.50 4.53 -1.45
N PRO A 115 20.86 3.44 -1.95
CA PRO A 115 21.57 2.22 -2.35
C PRO A 115 22.43 2.42 -3.62
N ILE A 116 22.28 3.57 -4.28
CA ILE A 116 23.02 3.95 -5.49
C ILE A 116 24.40 4.52 -5.14
N LEU A 117 24.54 5.15 -3.97
CA LEU A 117 25.80 5.65 -3.41
C LEU A 117 26.52 4.61 -2.55
N SER A 118 25.79 3.66 -1.98
CA SER A 118 26.35 2.50 -1.26
C SER A 118 26.86 1.42 -2.23
N LYS A 119 27.88 1.76 -3.03
CA LYS A 119 28.53 0.84 -3.97
C LYS A 119 29.39 -0.25 -3.30
N SER A 120 29.44 -0.34 -1.97
CA SER A 120 30.40 -1.20 -1.27
C SER A 120 29.86 -2.23 -0.27
N SER A 121 28.61 -2.18 0.21
CA SER A 121 28.16 -3.10 1.29
C SER A 121 27.12 -4.15 0.91
N SER A 122 26.35 -4.01 -0.18
CA SER A 122 25.35 -5.02 -0.57
C SER A 122 25.91 -6.24 -1.31
N ARG A 123 27.14 -6.18 -1.83
CA ARG A 123 27.76 -7.37 -2.46
C ARG A 123 28.11 -8.45 -1.44
N THR A 124 28.49 -8.08 -0.21
CA THR A 124 28.96 -9.04 0.79
C THR A 124 27.83 -9.87 1.42
N ALA A 125 26.63 -9.31 1.56
CA ALA A 125 25.48 -10.03 2.13
C ALA A 125 24.90 -11.10 1.18
N LEU A 126 24.90 -10.86 -0.13
CA LEU A 126 24.44 -11.83 -1.13
C LEU A 126 25.41 -13.02 -1.30
N TRP A 127 26.72 -12.80 -1.17
CA TRP A 127 27.72 -13.87 -1.25
C TRP A 127 27.73 -14.79 -0.03
N GLN A 128 27.35 -14.31 1.16
CA GLN A 128 27.28 -15.15 2.37
C GLN A 128 26.10 -16.15 2.34
N ILE A 129 25.05 -15.88 1.58
CA ILE A 129 23.90 -16.79 1.42
C ILE A 129 24.20 -17.92 0.41
N PHE A 130 25.11 -17.69 -0.56
CA PHE A 130 25.45 -18.66 -1.61
C PHE A 130 26.68 -19.53 -1.33
N THR A 131 27.48 -19.23 -0.29
CA THR A 131 28.67 -20.04 0.09
C THR A 131 28.49 -20.88 1.35
N ALA A 132 27.32 -20.84 1.99
CA ALA A 132 26.96 -21.78 3.06
C ALA A 132 26.35 -23.06 2.47
N ARG A 133 27.14 -23.80 1.68
CA ARG A 133 26.92 -25.21 1.37
C ARG A 133 28.25 -25.94 1.32
#